data_AF-A0A1B9JI00-F1
#
_entry.id   AF-A0A1B9JI00-F1
#
_cell.length_a   1.000
_cell.length_b   1.000
_cell.length_c   1.000
_cell.angle_alpha   90.00
_cell.angle_beta   90.00
_cell.angle_gamma   90.00
#
_symmetry.space_group_name_H-M   'P 1'
#
loop_
_entity.id
_entity.type
_entity.pdbx_description
1 polymer ?
#
loop_
_entity_poly.entity_id
_entity_poly.type
_entity_poly.pdbx_seq_one_letter_code
_entity_poly.pdbx_strand_id
1 'polypeptide(L)' 'MMYLSAVRAQVRSFAGKFIKNERGVTAIEYAIIAAGISSVLLVIFDKDNGPVRNMLWSVFSSLESKLTSIIG' A
#
# COMPACT_ATOMS: atom_id res chain seq x y z
N MET A 1 -39.02 34.41 -15.90
CA MET A 1 -37.93 34.46 -14.89
C MET A 1 -37.71 33.15 -14.12
N MET A 2 -38.71 32.26 -13.98
CA MET A 2 -38.60 30.99 -13.22
C MET A 2 -37.62 29.95 -13.80
N TYR A 3 -37.42 29.93 -15.13
CA TYR A 3 -36.50 28.97 -15.77
C TYR A 3 -35.03 29.29 -15.51
N LEU A 4 -34.65 30.57 -15.43
CA LEU A 4 -33.26 30.99 -15.18
C LEU A 4 -32.83 30.75 -13.73
N SER A 5 -33.74 30.90 -12.77
CA SER A 5 -33.46 30.55 -11.36
C SER A 5 -33.36 29.04 -11.16
N ALA A 6 -34.17 28.25 -11.85
CA ALA A 6 -34.08 26.78 -11.84
C ALA A 6 -32.75 26.28 -12.42
N VAL A 7 -32.30 26.85 -13.54
CA VAL A 7 -30.98 26.52 -14.13
C VAL A 7 -29.84 26.92 -13.20
N ARG A 8 -29.88 28.11 -12.60
CA ARG A 8 -28.88 28.53 -11.59
C ARG A 8 -28.86 27.60 -10.38
N ALA A 9 -30.02 27.15 -9.91
CA ALA A 9 -30.13 26.20 -8.81
C ALA A 9 -29.55 24.82 -9.17
N GLN A 10 -29.81 24.31 -10.39
CA GLN A 10 -29.23 23.07 -10.87
C GLN A 10 -27.71 23.14 -10.98
N VAL A 11 -27.16 24.21 -11.57
CA VAL A 11 -25.71 24.41 -11.69
C VAL A 11 -25.05 24.49 -10.30
N ARG A 12 -25.66 25.20 -9.34
CA ARG A 12 -25.14 25.28 -7.97
C ARG A 12 -25.19 23.94 -7.25
N SER A 13 -26.26 23.16 -7.46
CA SER A 13 -26.40 21.80 -6.90
C SER A 13 -25.34 20.85 -7.48
N PHE A 14 -25.09 20.91 -8.79
CA PHE A 14 -24.07 20.10 -9.45
C PHE A 14 -22.66 20.47 -9.00
N ALA A 15 -22.32 21.76 -8.97
CA ALA A 15 -21.02 22.23 -8.48
C ALA A 15 -20.78 21.84 -7.02
N GLY A 16 -21.80 21.93 -6.15
CA GLY A 16 -21.70 21.48 -4.77
C GLY A 16 -21.44 19.97 -4.65
N LYS A 17 -22.09 19.15 -5.49
CA LYS A 17 -21.86 17.69 -5.54
C LYS A 17 -20.48 17.34 -6.12
N PHE A 18 -19.97 18.14 -7.05
CA PHE A 18 -18.65 17.94 -7.65
C PHE A 18 -17.52 18.32 -6.69
N ILE A 19 -17.64 19.46 -6.01
CA ILE A 19 -16.68 19.89 -4.98
C ILE A 19 -16.66 18.91 -3.80
N LYS A 20 -17.82 18.35 -3.44
CA LYS A 20 -17.94 17.31 -2.41
C LYS A 20 -17.57 15.90 -2.92
N ASN A 21 -17.13 15.75 -4.16
CA ASN A 21 -16.79 14.45 -4.72
C ASN A 21 -15.35 14.07 -4.32
N GLU A 22 -15.21 13.47 -3.16
CA GLU A 22 -13.91 13.07 -2.57
C GLU A 22 -13.34 11.79 -3.19
N ARG A 23 -14.07 11.14 -4.10
CA ARG A 23 -13.67 9.86 -4.74
C ARG A 23 -12.27 9.90 -5.37
N GLY A 24 -11.87 11.05 -5.93
CA GLY A 24 -10.53 11.24 -6.48
C GLY A 24 -9.43 11.36 -5.41
N VAL A 25 -9.73 12.05 -4.30
CA VAL A 25 -8.81 12.22 -3.17
C VAL A 25 -8.58 10.87 -2.50
N THR A 26 -9.65 10.12 -2.25
CA THR A 26 -9.59 8.78 -1.66
C THR A 26 -8.78 7.80 -2.52
N ALA A 27 -8.86 7.88 -3.85
CA ALA A 27 -8.06 7.03 -4.73
C ALA A 27 -6.55 7.32 -4.62
N ILE A 28 -6.17 8.60 -4.52
CA ILE A 28 -4.77 9.01 -4.35
C ILE A 28 -4.24 8.59 -2.98
N GLU A 29 -5.05 8.74 -1.93
CA GLU A 29 -4.71 8.28 -0.58
C GLU A 29 -4.40 6.78 -0.55
N TYR A 30 -5.28 5.95 -1.11
CA TYR A 30 -5.05 4.50 -1.17
C TYR A 30 -3.85 4.14 -2.04
N ALA A 31 -3.60 4.87 -3.13
CA ALA A 31 -2.43 4.63 -3.98
C ALA A 31 -1.11 4.90 -3.22
N ILE A 32 -1.04 5.99 -2.46
CA ILE A 32 0.13 6.32 -1.66
C ILE A 32 0.32 5.32 -0.51
N ILE A 33 -0.77 4.94 0.16
CA ILE A 33 -0.74 3.90 1.21
C ILE A 33 -0.23 2.58 0.65
N ALA A 34 -0.72 2.15 -0.52
CA ALA A 34 -0.28 0.92 -1.17
C ALA A 34 1.21 0.98 -1.56
N ALA A 35 1.68 2.12 -2.07
CA ALA A 35 3.09 2.31 -2.39
C ALA A 35 3.98 2.24 -1.14
N GLY A 36 3.55 2.84 -0.02
CA GLY A 36 4.25 2.79 1.25
C GLY A 36 4.30 1.38 1.85
N ILE A 37 3.20 0.62 1.80
CA ILE A 37 3.20 -0.77 2.28
C ILE A 37 4.11 -1.64 1.39
N SER A 38 4.07 -1.42 0.07
CA SER A 38 4.88 -2.19 -0.88
C SER A 38 6.38 -1.97 -0.66
N SER A 39 6.81 -0.74 -0.37
CA SER A 39 8.23 -0.46 -0.10
C SER A 39 8.72 -1.14 1.19
N VAL A 40 7.89 -1.15 2.24
CA VAL A 40 8.19 -1.86 3.49
C VAL A 40 8.31 -3.37 3.24
N LEU A 41 7.39 -3.95 2.46
CA LEU A 41 7.44 -5.38 2.11
C LEU A 41 8.70 -5.73 1.31
N LEU A 42 9.09 -4.88 0.34
CA LEU A 42 10.31 -5.09 -0.44
C LEU A 42 11.56 -5.14 0.44
N VAL A 43 11.67 -4.28 1.46
CA VAL A 43 12.81 -4.28 2.38
C VAL A 43 12.79 -5.52 3.28
N ILE A 44 11.64 -5.88 3.84
CA ILE A 44 11.52 -7.00 4.78
C ILE A 44 11.78 -8.35 4.09
N PHE A 45 11.25 -8.51 2.89
CA PHE A 45 11.30 -9.75 2.10
C PHE A 45 12.32 -9.69 0.96
N ASP A 46 13.30 -8.78 1.04
CA ASP A 46 14.35 -8.71 0.04
C ASP A 46 15.05 -10.06 -0.12
N LYS A 47 15.26 -10.45 -1.39
CA LYS A 47 15.75 -11.78 -1.78
C LYS A 47 17.19 -12.03 -1.33
N ASP A 48 17.98 -10.98 -1.10
CA ASP A 48 19.42 -11.12 -0.87
C ASP A 48 19.82 -10.68 0.54
N ASN A 49 19.17 -9.64 1.08
CA ASN A 49 19.53 -9.03 2.37
C ASN A 49 18.34 -8.80 3.30
N GLY A 50 17.15 -9.32 2.97
CA GLY A 50 15.96 -9.13 3.78
C GLY A 50 16.09 -9.75 5.18
N PRO A 51 15.60 -9.10 6.24
CA PRO A 51 15.65 -9.63 7.60
C PRO A 51 15.01 -11.03 7.72
N VAL A 52 13.91 -11.28 6.99
CA VAL A 52 13.25 -12.60 6.99
C VAL A 52 14.17 -13.67 6.41
N ARG A 53 14.79 -13.40 5.26
CA ARG A 53 15.76 -14.31 4.65
C ARG A 53 16.93 -14.59 5.59
N ASN A 54 17.51 -13.55 6.17
CA ASN A 54 18.70 -13.69 7.00
C ASN A 54 18.42 -14.51 8.25
N MET A 55 17.25 -14.31 8.87
CA MET A 55 16.78 -15.12 9.99
C MET A 55 16.63 -16.60 9.58
N LEU A 56 15.91 -16.89 8.48
CA LEU A 56 15.72 -18.26 8.00
C LEU A 56 17.06 -18.91 7.64
N TRP A 57 17.91 -18.21 6.91
CA TRP A 57 19.25 -18.67 6.54
C TRP A 57 20.09 -19.02 7.77
N SER A 58 20.08 -18.16 8.79
CA SER A 58 20.80 -18.39 10.03
C SER A 58 20.32 -19.65 10.75
N VAL A 59 19.00 -19.89 10.80
CA VAL A 59 18.43 -21.09 11.42
C VAL A 59 18.84 -22.35 10.67
N PHE A 60 18.68 -22.37 9.35
CA PHE A 60 19.03 -23.54 8.53
C PHE A 60 20.53 -23.81 8.51
N SER A 61 21.37 -22.78 8.43
CA SER A 61 22.82 -22.93 8.49
C SER A 61 23.29 -23.44 9.86
N SER A 62 22.65 -22.99 10.95
CA SER A 62 22.92 -23.52 12.29
C SER A 62 22.51 -24.98 12.42
N LEU A 63 21.40 -25.38 11.81
CA LEU A 63 20.95 -26.76 11.79
C LEU A 63 21.91 -27.65 10.98
N GLU A 64 22.31 -27.20 9.78
CA GLU A 64 23.29 -27.88 8.93
C GLU A 64 24.60 -28.11 9.70
N SER A 65 25.15 -27.05 10.31
CA SER A 65 26.39 -27.14 11.09
C SER A 65 26.29 -28.16 12.24
N LYS A 66 25.16 -28.19 12.96
CA LYS A 66 24.95 -29.17 14.04
C LYS A 66 24.86 -30.61 13.51
N LEU A 67 24.17 -30.83 12.39
CA LEU A 67 24.05 -32.15 11.78
C LEU A 67 25.39 -32.65 11.25
N THR A 68 26.16 -31.79 10.57
CA THR A 68 27.50 -32.13 10.09
C THR A 68 28.43 -32.51 11.24
N SER A 69 28.37 -31.82 12.38
CA SER A 69 29.15 -32.17 13.58
C SER A 69 28.73 -33.47 14.27
N ILE A 70 27.53 -33.99 14.00
CA ILE A 70 27.07 -35.28 14.54
C ILE A 70 27.43 -36.43 13.60
N ILE A 71 27.35 -36.19 12.28
CA ILE A 71 27.50 -37.22 11.24
C ILE A 71 28.97 -37.38 10.81
N GLY A 72 29.76 -36.31 10.82
CA GLY A 72 31.21 -36.31 10.53
C GLY A 72 32.04 -36.45 11.79
#